data_AF-A0A920K935-F1
#
_entry.id   AF-A0A920K935-F1
#
_cell.length_a   1.000
_cell.length_b   1.000
_cell.length_c   1.000
_cell.angle_alpha   90.00
_cell.angle_beta   90.00
_cell.angle_gamma   90.00
#
_symmetry.space_group_name_H-M   'P 1'
#
loop_
_entity.id
_entity.type
_entity.pdbx_description
1 polymer ?
#
loop_
_entity_poly.entity_id
_entity_poly.type
_entity_poly.pdbx_seq_one_letter_code
_entity_poly.pdbx_strand_id
1 'polypeptide(L)'
;MAFEAAFTSESSVIHIYAFQSPVNETFINSEILKLEVNAEGYSELLRFIHKSFVRTANGEAKNVGIGLHGEKVSRFYLSNGEFHLFNTCNTWIAEALQSAKLDISSQGIITADNLMEKVRELPNNTN
;
A
#
# COMPACT_ATOMS: atom_id res chain seq x y z
N MET A 1 1.36 -24.72 3.20
CA MET A 1 0.94 -23.31 3.29
C MET A 1 1.58 -22.59 2.12
N ALA A 2 0.78 -22.21 1.13
CA ALA A 2 1.27 -21.87 -0.20
C ALA A 2 1.88 -20.45 -0.24
N PHE A 3 3.13 -20.35 0.18
CA PHE A 3 4.06 -19.33 -0.30
C PHE A 3 4.34 -19.49 -1.81
N GLU A 4 3.89 -20.61 -2.40
CA GLU A 4 4.04 -21.00 -3.81
C GLU A 4 3.10 -20.28 -4.79
N ALA A 5 2.17 -19.45 -4.33
CA ALA A 5 1.35 -18.62 -5.24
C ALA A 5 1.98 -17.25 -5.54
N ALA A 6 3.22 -16.99 -5.10
CA ALA A 6 3.87 -15.69 -5.23
C ALA A 6 4.51 -15.42 -6.62
N PHE A 7 4.55 -16.38 -7.54
CA PHE A 7 5.33 -16.23 -8.78
C PHE A 7 4.68 -16.83 -10.05
N THR A 8 3.39 -16.63 -10.27
CA THR A 8 2.84 -16.73 -11.65
C THR A 8 3.01 -15.39 -12.40
N SER A 9 4.29 -15.08 -12.63
CA SER A 9 4.98 -14.41 -13.74
C SER A 9 4.51 -13.14 -14.47
N GLU A 10 3.30 -12.59 -14.38
CA GLU A 10 2.99 -11.40 -15.24
C GLU A 10 2.16 -10.27 -14.60
N SER A 11 1.72 -10.38 -13.34
CA SER A 11 0.94 -9.30 -12.73
C SER A 11 1.08 -9.21 -11.22
N SER A 12 1.20 -7.97 -10.73
CA SER A 12 1.19 -7.64 -9.30
C SER A 12 -0.24 -7.61 -8.74
N VAL A 13 -0.38 -7.73 -7.42
CA VAL A 13 -1.68 -7.62 -6.73
C VAL A 13 -1.63 -6.66 -5.55
N ILE A 14 -2.75 -6.00 -5.28
CA ILE A 14 -3.00 -5.23 -4.05
C ILE A 14 -3.88 -6.07 -3.12
N HIS A 15 -3.40 -6.25 -1.89
CA HIS A 15 -4.17 -6.89 -0.83
C HIS A 15 -4.96 -5.85 -0.04
N ILE A 16 -6.28 -5.99 -0.01
CA ILE A 16 -7.15 -5.17 0.84
C ILE A 16 -7.64 -6.01 2.01
N TYR A 17 -7.48 -5.46 3.21
CA TYR A 17 -8.00 -5.99 4.46
C TYR A 17 -8.96 -4.98 5.09
N ALA A 18 -10.20 -5.40 5.35
CA ALA A 18 -11.22 -4.59 5.98
C ALA A 18 -11.23 -4.83 7.50
N PHE A 19 -11.32 -3.75 8.27
CA PHE A 19 -11.40 -3.77 9.72
C PHE A 19 -12.37 -2.70 10.22
N GLN A 20 -12.94 -2.89 11.42
CA GLN A 20 -13.95 -1.99 12.01
C GLN A 20 -13.48 -1.35 13.33
N SER A 21 -12.52 -1.96 14.01
CA SER A 21 -11.92 -1.42 15.23
C SER A 21 -10.91 -0.32 14.92
N PRO A 22 -10.57 0.55 15.88
CA PRO A 22 -9.43 1.45 15.77
C PRO A 22 -8.14 0.74 15.28
N VAL A 23 -7.29 1.47 14.54
CA VAL A 23 -6.06 0.91 13.94
C VAL A 23 -5.13 0.30 14.99
N ASN A 24 -4.97 0.96 16.14
CA ASN A 24 -4.15 0.49 17.27
C ASN A 24 -4.69 -0.77 17.95
N GLU A 25 -6.00 -0.99 17.91
CA GLU A 25 -6.62 -2.23 18.41
C GLU A 25 -6.51 -3.36 17.38
N THR A 26 -6.65 -3.03 16.10
CA THR A 26 -6.55 -4.00 15.00
C THR A 26 -5.13 -4.53 14.83
N PHE A 27 -4.12 -3.67 15.00
CA PHE A 27 -2.71 -3.98 14.77
C PHE A 27 -1.87 -3.83 16.05
N ILE A 28 -2.30 -4.49 17.13
CA ILE A 28 -1.75 -4.31 18.50
C ILE A 28 -0.22 -4.52 18.63
N ASN A 29 0.37 -5.37 17.79
CA ASN A 29 1.80 -5.70 17.82
C ASN A 29 2.59 -5.00 16.68
N SER A 30 2.03 -3.96 16.07
CA SER A 30 2.67 -3.23 14.97
C SER A 30 3.10 -1.82 15.40
N GLU A 31 4.23 -1.35 14.85
CA GLU A 31 4.57 0.07 14.90
C GLU A 31 3.55 0.87 14.07
N ILE A 32 2.98 1.93 14.65
CA ILE A 32 2.00 2.78 13.98
C ILE A 32 2.49 4.22 14.04
N LEU A 33 2.73 4.81 12.88
CA LEU A 33 3.08 6.23 12.72
C LEU A 33 1.88 6.98 12.14
N LYS A 34 1.46 8.06 12.81
CA LYS A 34 0.44 8.97 12.29
C LYS A 34 1.13 10.00 11.40
N LEU A 35 0.65 10.14 10.16
CA LEU A 35 1.14 11.13 9.22
C LEU A 35 0.04 12.17 8.95
N GLU A 36 0.43 13.44 8.95
CA GLU A 36 -0.47 14.54 8.61
C GLU A 36 -0.25 14.93 7.16
N VAL A 37 -1.33 14.92 6.38
CA VAL A 37 -1.32 15.20 4.95
C VAL A 37 -2.36 16.29 4.70
N ASN A 38 -1.99 17.32 3.95
CA ASN A 38 -2.93 18.35 3.57
C ASN A 38 -3.96 17.83 2.54
N ALA A 39 -5.00 18.62 2.24
CA ALA A 39 -6.09 18.20 1.36
C ALA A 39 -5.61 17.84 -0.07
N GLU A 40 -4.62 18.58 -0.60
CA GLU A 40 -4.04 18.30 -1.92
C GLU A 40 -3.30 16.97 -1.93
N GLY A 41 -2.39 16.77 -0.97
CA GLY A 41 -1.64 15.53 -0.81
C GLY A 41 -2.53 14.32 -0.58
N TYR A 42 -3.61 14.48 0.19
CA TYR A 42 -4.59 13.42 0.39
C TYR A 42 -5.30 13.05 -0.93
N SER A 43 -5.69 14.04 -1.74
CA SER A 43 -6.29 13.80 -3.05
C SER A 43 -5.33 13.07 -4.00
N GLU A 44 -4.06 13.48 -4.02
CA GLU A 44 -3.03 12.86 -4.86
C GLU A 44 -2.70 11.43 -4.41
N LEU A 45 -2.70 11.16 -3.10
CA LEU A 45 -2.58 9.81 -2.55
C LEU A 45 -3.74 8.91 -3.01
N LEU A 46 -4.97 9.40 -2.92
CA LEU A 46 -6.14 8.65 -3.41
C LEU A 46 -6.04 8.40 -4.91
N ARG A 47 -5.57 9.38 -5.69
CA ARG A 47 -5.35 9.23 -7.13
C ARG A 47 -4.26 8.20 -7.44
N PHE A 48 -3.18 8.16 -6.66
CA PHE A 48 -2.13 7.15 -6.77
C PHE A 48 -2.70 5.77 -6.51
N ILE A 49 -3.33 5.56 -5.35
CA ILE A 49 -3.97 4.28 -4.97
C ILE A 49 -4.99 3.87 -6.04
N HIS A 50 -5.82 4.80 -6.51
CA HIS A 50 -6.82 4.53 -7.55
C HIS A 50 -6.20 4.03 -8.86
N LYS A 51 -5.07 4.62 -9.28
CA LYS A 51 -4.31 4.24 -10.48
C LYS A 51 -3.54 2.93 -10.31
N SER A 52 -3.26 2.51 -9.09
CA SER A 52 -2.59 1.23 -8.83
C SER A 52 -3.48 0.03 -9.19
N PHE A 53 -4.81 0.16 -9.21
CA PHE A 53 -5.69 -0.96 -9.58
C PHE A 53 -5.88 -1.11 -11.10
N VAL A 54 -5.81 -2.34 -11.60
CA VAL A 54 -6.42 -2.69 -12.90
C VAL A 54 -7.94 -2.66 -12.74
N ARG A 55 -8.62 -2.02 -13.68
CA ARG A 55 -10.07 -1.87 -13.66
C ARG A 55 -10.75 -2.61 -14.79
N THR A 56 -11.97 -3.08 -14.52
CA THR A 56 -12.86 -3.65 -15.54
C THR A 56 -13.42 -2.55 -16.43
N ALA A 57 -14.07 -2.92 -17.52
CA ALA A 57 -14.75 -1.97 -18.41
C ALA A 57 -15.80 -1.10 -17.68
N ASN A 58 -16.34 -1.59 -16.55
CA ASN A 58 -17.33 -0.88 -15.74
C ASN A 58 -16.68 0.04 -14.67
N GLY A 59 -15.34 0.14 -14.65
CA GLY A 59 -14.60 0.99 -13.72
C GLY A 59 -14.32 0.35 -12.35
N GLU A 60 -14.75 -0.89 -12.11
CA GLU A 60 -14.51 -1.61 -10.86
C GLU A 60 -13.09 -2.18 -10.80
N ALA A 61 -12.49 -2.23 -9.60
CA ALA A 61 -11.20 -2.90 -9.42
C ALA A 61 -11.33 -4.41 -9.68
N LYS A 62 -10.41 -4.97 -10.48
CA LYS A 62 -10.46 -6.39 -10.87
C LYS A 62 -10.04 -7.28 -9.70
N ASN A 63 -11.02 -7.84 -8.99
CA ASN A 63 -10.81 -8.83 -7.94
C ASN A 63 -10.30 -10.15 -8.54
N VAL A 64 -9.21 -10.68 -7.98
CA VAL A 64 -8.54 -11.90 -8.45
C VAL A 64 -8.53 -13.02 -7.42
N GLY A 65 -9.08 -12.81 -6.23
CA GLY A 65 -9.18 -13.87 -5.24
C GLY A 65 -9.43 -13.42 -3.80
N ILE A 66 -9.56 -14.42 -2.94
CA ILE A 66 -9.74 -14.27 -1.50
C ILE A 66 -8.39 -13.99 -0.84
N GLY A 67 -8.37 -13.03 0.08
CA GLY A 67 -7.18 -12.69 0.86
C GLY A 67 -6.92 -13.66 2.02
N LEU A 68 -5.71 -13.58 2.59
CA LEU A 68 -5.20 -14.53 3.59
C LEU A 68 -5.98 -14.59 4.92
N HIS A 69 -6.80 -13.58 5.22
CA HIS A 69 -7.52 -13.44 6.50
C HIS A 69 -9.01 -13.81 6.41
N GLY A 70 -9.42 -14.50 5.35
CA GLY A 70 -10.79 -15.00 5.15
C GLY A 70 -11.63 -14.15 4.19
N GLU A 71 -12.53 -14.81 3.48
CA GLU A 71 -13.31 -14.29 2.34
C GLU A 71 -14.10 -13.01 2.63
N LYS A 72 -14.53 -12.82 3.88
CA LYS A 72 -15.38 -11.69 4.27
C LYS A 72 -14.62 -10.39 4.51
N VAL A 73 -13.32 -10.47 4.81
CA VAL A 73 -12.52 -9.32 5.27
C VAL A 73 -11.27 -9.08 4.44
N SER A 74 -10.97 -9.97 3.48
CA SER A 74 -9.69 -10.00 2.80
C SER A 74 -9.86 -10.32 1.32
N ARG A 75 -9.37 -9.46 0.43
CA ARG A 75 -9.41 -9.70 -1.03
C ARG A 75 -8.15 -9.24 -1.74
N PHE A 76 -7.80 -9.93 -2.82
CA PHE A 76 -6.74 -9.52 -3.74
C PHE A 76 -7.32 -8.88 -4.99
N TYR A 77 -6.73 -7.78 -5.42
CA TYR A 77 -7.08 -7.09 -6.65
C TYR A 77 -5.86 -7.00 -7.57
N LEU A 78 -6.08 -7.10 -8.87
CA LEU A 78 -5.02 -6.97 -9.86
C LEU A 78 -4.48 -5.53 -9.87
N SER A 79 -3.16 -5.38 -9.92
CA SER A 79 -2.47 -4.10 -9.90
C SER A 79 -1.81 -3.79 -11.23
N ASN A 80 -1.75 -2.49 -11.57
CA ASN A 80 -0.97 -2.00 -12.71
C ASN A 80 0.51 -2.06 -12.34
N GLY A 81 1.31 -2.78 -13.12
CA GLY A 81 2.75 -2.90 -12.94
C GLY A 81 3.21 -4.33 -12.68
N GLU A 82 4.49 -4.56 -12.94
CA GLU A 82 5.12 -5.85 -12.75
C GLU A 82 5.77 -5.92 -11.35
N PHE A 83 5.48 -6.98 -10.59
CA PHE A 83 6.12 -7.22 -9.30
C PHE A 83 7.46 -7.93 -9.54
N HIS A 84 8.55 -7.19 -9.38
CA HIS A 84 9.90 -7.73 -9.48
C HIS A 84 10.71 -7.33 -8.25
N LEU A 85 11.86 -7.97 -8.03
CA LEU A 85 12.78 -7.74 -6.91
C LEU A 85 13.18 -6.26 -6.68
N PHE A 86 12.95 -5.37 -7.66
CA PHE A 86 13.23 -3.93 -7.62
C PHE A 86 12.00 -3.02 -7.39
N ASN A 87 10.77 -3.57 -7.40
CA ASN A 87 9.50 -2.88 -7.15
C ASN A 87 8.76 -3.59 -6.01
N THR A 88 9.26 -3.43 -4.77
CA THR A 88 8.66 -4.08 -3.61
C THR A 88 7.42 -3.32 -3.13
N CYS A 89 6.63 -3.95 -2.24
CA CYS A 89 5.55 -3.27 -1.53
C CYS A 89 6.04 -2.03 -0.77
N ASN A 90 7.30 -2.03 -0.29
CA ASN A 90 7.87 -0.89 0.45
C ASN A 90 8.16 0.29 -0.48
N THR A 91 8.70 0.02 -1.67
CA THR A 91 8.88 1.05 -2.72
C THR A 91 7.53 1.66 -3.10
N TRP A 92 6.50 0.82 -3.31
CA TRP A 92 5.14 1.29 -3.64
C TRP A 92 4.55 2.18 -2.54
N ILE A 93 4.74 1.85 -1.25
CA ILE A 93 4.31 2.71 -0.15
C ILE A 93 5.09 4.04 -0.17
N ALA A 94 6.40 4.02 -0.40
CA ALA A 94 7.17 5.25 -0.47
C ALA A 94 6.74 6.16 -1.63
N GLU A 95 6.44 5.61 -2.80
CA GLU A 95 5.88 6.35 -3.94
C GLU A 95 4.49 6.92 -3.61
N ALA A 96 3.66 6.17 -2.89
CA ALA A 96 2.37 6.65 -2.41
C ALA A 96 2.54 7.87 -1.50
N LEU A 97 3.44 7.80 -0.52
CA LEU A 97 3.74 8.90 0.40
C LEU A 97 4.34 10.11 -0.33
N GLN A 98 5.24 9.89 -1.27
CA GLN A 98 5.80 10.95 -2.12
C GLN A 98 4.70 11.61 -2.98
N SER A 99 3.77 10.82 -3.54
CA SER A 99 2.61 11.36 -4.28
C SER A 99 1.72 12.22 -3.38
N ALA A 100 1.67 11.89 -2.08
CA ALA A 100 0.97 12.65 -1.05
C ALA A 100 1.68 13.94 -0.64
N LYS A 101 2.73 14.36 -1.37
CA LYS A 101 3.54 15.56 -1.13
C LYS A 101 4.32 15.53 0.19
N LEU A 102 4.56 14.34 0.74
CA LEU A 102 5.47 14.17 1.86
C LEU A 102 6.92 14.19 1.35
N ASP A 103 7.82 14.79 2.12
CA ASP A 103 9.24 14.94 1.78
C ASP A 103 10.01 13.63 2.01
N ILE A 104 9.70 12.63 1.18
CA ILE A 104 10.33 11.30 1.19
C ILE A 104 10.74 10.92 -0.23
N SER A 105 11.92 10.29 -0.36
CA SER A 105 12.38 9.68 -1.60
C SER A 105 12.07 8.19 -1.59
N SER A 106 11.45 7.67 -2.66
CA SER A 106 11.24 6.23 -2.85
C SER A 106 12.51 5.48 -3.27
N GLN A 107 13.54 6.21 -3.72
CA GLN A 107 14.78 5.61 -4.20
C GLN A 107 15.50 4.87 -3.07
N GLY A 108 15.80 3.59 -3.29
CA GLY A 108 16.52 2.76 -2.33
C GLY A 108 15.67 2.21 -1.18
N ILE A 109 14.35 2.50 -1.15
CA ILE A 109 13.45 1.88 -0.18
C ILE A 109 13.04 0.49 -0.68
N ILE A 110 13.70 -0.53 -0.15
CA ILE A 110 13.46 -1.94 -0.50
C ILE A 110 12.81 -2.69 0.68
N THR A 111 13.27 -2.42 1.91
CA THR A 111 12.82 -3.10 3.14
C THR A 111 11.84 -2.24 3.95
N ALA A 112 11.09 -2.89 4.83
CA ALA A 112 10.19 -2.20 5.75
C ALA A 112 10.97 -1.32 6.74
N ASP A 113 12.13 -1.78 7.22
CA ASP A 113 12.97 -1.00 8.15
C ASP A 113 13.46 0.30 7.53
N ASN A 114 13.93 0.28 6.26
CA ASN A 114 14.36 1.50 5.57
C ASN A 114 13.19 2.46 5.31
N LEU A 115 12.02 1.92 4.97
CA LEU A 115 10.81 2.72 4.82
C LEU A 115 10.47 3.41 6.14
N MET A 116 10.37 2.64 7.23
CA MET A 116 9.97 3.16 8.53
C MET A 116 10.98 4.17 9.08
N GLU A 117 12.28 3.95 8.90
CA GLU A 117 13.33 4.93 9.23
C GLU A 117 13.07 6.27 8.53
N LYS A 118 12.84 6.25 7.21
CA LYS A 118 12.57 7.47 6.43
C LYS A 118 11.25 8.14 6.80
N VAL A 119 10.22 7.36 7.11
CA VAL A 119 8.92 7.90 7.54
C VAL A 119 9.02 8.60 8.90
N ARG A 120 9.87 8.12 9.83
CA ARG A 120 10.10 8.79 11.12
C ARG A 120 10.82 10.13 11.00
N GLU A 121 11.62 10.32 9.95
CA GLU A 121 12.33 11.57 9.68
C GLU A 121 11.39 12.67 9.16
N LEU A 122 10.16 12.33 8.73
CA LEU A 122 9.21 13.30 8.22
C LEU A 122 8.79 14.29 9.31
N PRO A 123 8.68 15.59 8.97
CA PRO A 123 8.17 16.57 9.92
C PRO A 123 6.71 16.26 10.25
N ASN A 124 6.41 16.13 11.55
CA ASN A 124 5.03 16.19 12.02
C ASN A 124 4.54 17.62 11.79
N ASN A 125 3.83 17.85 10.68
CA ASN A 125 3.26 19.16 10.36
C ASN A 125 2.03 19.44 11.24
N THR A 126 2.24 19.53 12.56
CA THR A 126 1.26 20.11 13.48
C THR A 126 1.24 21.62 13.25
N ASN A 127 0.40 22.08 12.33
CA ASN A 127 -0.09 23.46 12.32
C ASN A 127 -1.41 23.54 13.07
#